data_AF-A0A7X7SRV4-F1
#
_entry.id   AF-A0A7X7SRV4-F1
#
_cell.length_a   1.000
_cell.length_b   1.000
_cell.length_c   1.000
_cell.angle_alpha   90.00
_cell.angle_beta   90.00
_cell.angle_gamma   90.00
#
_symmetry.space_group_name_H-M   'P 1'
#
loop_
_entity.id
_entity.type
_entity.pdbx_description
1 polymer ?
#
loop_
_entity_poly.entity_id
_entity_poly.type
_entity_poly.pdbx_seq_one_letter_code
_entity_poly.pdbx_strand_id
1 'polypeptide(L)'
;WHGEGQLPFSPLVKRTSHADSVVRRCEQWLAEHYRESNAIPKVVHLAGIPERTLKRRFAAATGHSLRDHIQNLRVEAAKRMLETSETPVDDISAAVGYEDVSFFRRLFRRMTGLTPSDYRRMFQPIASAVRRAAI
;
A
#
# COMPACT_ATOMS: atom_id res chain seq x y z
N TRP A 1 -5.22 -17.32 -19.19
CA TRP A 1 -4.14 -17.78 -18.29
C TRP A 1 -4.52 -17.38 -16.87
N HIS A 2 -4.87 -18.39 -16.07
CA HIS A 2 -5.46 -18.25 -14.73
C HIS A 2 -4.48 -17.67 -13.72
N GLY A 3 -4.89 -16.67 -12.94
CA GLY A 3 -4.08 -16.08 -11.87
C GLY A 3 -4.86 -15.48 -10.70
N GLU A 4 -6.19 -15.67 -10.64
CA GLU A 4 -7.05 -15.02 -9.63
C GLU A 4 -7.10 -15.77 -8.28
N GLY A 5 -6.32 -16.83 -8.11
CA GLY A 5 -6.50 -17.77 -7.00
C GLY A 5 -6.02 -17.33 -5.61
N GLN A 6 -5.19 -16.29 -5.46
CA GLN A 6 -4.57 -15.95 -4.16
C GLN A 6 -4.33 -14.45 -3.88
N LEU A 7 -4.68 -13.55 -4.81
CA LEU A 7 -4.35 -12.12 -4.68
C LEU A 7 -4.99 -11.36 -3.50
N PRO A 8 -6.21 -11.68 -3.03
CA PRO A 8 -6.83 -10.85 -1.99
C PRO A 8 -6.13 -10.93 -0.63
N PHE A 9 -5.58 -12.11 -0.30
CA PHE A 9 -5.11 -12.42 1.06
C PHE A 9 -3.62 -12.20 1.27
N SER A 10 -2.84 -11.99 0.20
CA SER A 10 -1.39 -11.82 0.32
C SER A 10 -1.04 -10.39 0.77
N PRO A 11 -0.19 -10.21 1.79
CA PRO A 11 0.28 -8.88 2.17
C PRO A 11 1.12 -8.28 1.04
N LEU A 12 0.72 -7.10 0.55
CA LEU A 12 1.42 -6.39 -0.53
C LEU A 12 2.77 -5.81 -0.08
N VAL A 13 2.94 -5.59 1.22
CA VAL A 13 4.21 -5.15 1.81
C VAL A 13 4.91 -6.36 2.43
N LYS A 14 5.91 -6.90 1.73
CA LYS A 14 6.81 -7.92 2.26
C LYS A 14 8.01 -7.23 2.90
N ARG A 15 8.33 -7.60 4.15
CA ARG A 15 9.57 -7.17 4.80
C ARG A 15 10.72 -8.04 4.28
N THR A 16 11.41 -7.57 3.26
CA THR A 16 12.63 -8.22 2.77
C THR A 16 13.78 -7.86 3.71
N SER A 17 14.45 -8.85 4.28
CA SER A 17 15.65 -8.60 5.11
C SER A 17 16.81 -8.17 4.22
N HIS A 18 17.36 -6.98 4.44
CA HIS A 18 18.55 -6.49 3.75
C HIS A 18 19.43 -5.64 4.68
N ALA A 19 20.72 -5.52 4.36
CA ALA A 19 21.69 -4.80 5.19
C ALA A 19 21.71 -3.27 4.98
N ASP A 20 21.08 -2.76 3.91
CA ASP A 20 21.11 -1.33 3.54
C ASP A 20 20.35 -0.45 4.56
N SER A 21 21.11 0.31 5.36
CA SER A 21 20.56 1.19 6.42
C SER A 21 19.80 2.40 5.87
N VAL A 22 20.20 2.94 4.72
CA VAL A 22 19.51 4.07 4.08
C VAL A 22 18.15 3.61 3.60
N VAL A 23 18.08 2.44 2.98
CA VAL A 23 16.80 1.87 2.52
C VAL A 23 15.88 1.58 3.71
N ARG A 24 16.39 0.95 4.79
CA ARG A 24 15.57 0.69 6.00
C ARG A 24 14.98 1.96 6.60
N ARG A 25 15.77 3.03 6.67
CA ARG A 25 15.31 4.35 7.14
C ARG A 25 14.21 4.91 6.23
N CYS A 26 14.35 4.77 4.91
CA CYS A 26 13.33 5.18 3.95
C CYS A 26 12.04 4.37 4.09
N GLU A 27 12.12 3.05 4.25
CA GLU A 27 10.95 2.19 4.47
C GLU A 27 10.19 2.57 5.74
N GLN A 28 10.91 2.77 6.85
CA GLN A 28 10.30 3.19 8.11
C GLN A 28 9.59 4.54 7.97
N TRP A 29 10.26 5.52 7.36
CA TRP A 29 9.67 6.83 7.15
C TRP A 29 8.44 6.76 6.23
N LEU A 30 8.49 5.97 5.15
CA LEU A 30 7.34 5.78 4.27
C LEU A 30 6.17 5.10 4.96
N ALA A 31 6.41 4.13 5.84
CA ALA A 31 5.35 3.47 6.60
C ALA A 31 4.55 4.45 7.47
N GLU A 32 5.19 5.54 7.93
CA GLU A 32 4.56 6.59 8.74
C GLU A 32 3.94 7.70 7.87
N HIS A 33 4.53 8.00 6.71
CA HIS A 33 4.18 9.17 5.88
C HIS A 33 3.58 8.83 4.51
N TYR A 34 3.18 7.57 4.27
CA TYR A 34 2.67 7.13 2.95
C TYR A 34 1.46 7.92 2.45
N ARG A 35 0.68 8.52 3.36
CA ARG A 35 -0.52 9.30 3.04
C ARG A 35 -0.22 10.65 2.39
N GLU A 36 1.01 11.14 2.50
CA GLU A 36 1.39 12.44 1.96
C GLU A 36 1.51 12.38 0.43
N SER A 37 0.91 13.35 -0.28
CA SER A 37 1.00 13.43 -1.75
C SER A 37 2.44 13.61 -2.25
N ASN A 38 3.30 14.27 -1.46
CA ASN A 38 4.72 14.51 -1.74
C ASN A 38 5.69 13.56 -1.00
N ALA A 39 5.22 12.37 -0.58
CA ALA A 39 6.05 11.40 0.14
C ALA A 39 7.31 10.96 -0.63
N ILE A 40 7.23 10.78 -1.96
CA ILE A 40 8.40 10.39 -2.77
C ILE A 40 9.49 11.48 -2.76
N PRO A 41 9.19 12.75 -3.12
CA PRO A 41 10.18 13.82 -2.98
C PRO A 41 10.77 13.95 -1.57
N LYS A 42 9.94 13.82 -0.52
CA LYS A 42 10.39 13.92 0.87
C LYS A 42 11.30 12.78 1.30
N VAL A 43 10.98 11.52 0.95
CA VAL A 43 11.86 10.39 1.29
C VAL A 43 13.18 10.44 0.52
N VAL A 44 13.17 10.95 -0.71
CA VAL A 44 14.40 11.20 -1.48
C VAL A 44 15.28 12.22 -0.78
N HIS A 45 14.69 13.32 -0.30
CA HIS A 45 15.40 14.33 0.48
C HIS A 45 15.95 13.74 1.80
N LEU A 46 15.13 12.99 2.53
CA LEU A 46 15.51 12.31 3.77
C LEU A 46 16.71 11.37 3.59
N ALA A 47 16.80 10.69 2.44
CA ALA A 47 17.86 9.74 2.16
C ALA A 47 19.24 10.41 2.03
N GLY A 48 19.30 11.72 1.76
CA GLY A 48 20.55 12.48 1.65
C GLY A 48 21.44 12.05 0.46
N ILE A 49 20.86 11.37 -0.54
CA ILE A 49 21.57 10.86 -1.72
C ILE A 49 20.79 11.17 -3.00
N PRO A 50 21.46 11.21 -4.18
CA PRO A 50 20.77 11.45 -5.44
C PRO A 50 19.61 10.46 -5.68
N GLU A 51 18.49 10.96 -6.22
CA GLU A 51 17.26 10.18 -6.41
C GLU A 51 17.49 8.89 -7.21
N ARG A 52 18.29 8.95 -8.29
CA ARG A 52 18.64 7.79 -9.11
C ARG A 52 19.35 6.71 -8.29
N THR A 53 20.25 7.13 -7.39
CA THR A 53 20.99 6.23 -6.50
C THR A 53 20.05 5.60 -5.48
N LEU A 54 19.15 6.38 -4.88
CA LEU A 54 18.14 5.86 -3.96
C LEU A 54 17.24 4.82 -4.65
N LYS A 55 16.66 5.15 -5.80
CA LYS A 55 15.79 4.22 -6.55
C LYS A 55 16.48 2.89 -6.85
N ARG A 56 17.75 2.93 -7.28
CA ARG A 56 18.55 1.73 -7.56
C ARG A 56 18.81 0.92 -6.30
N ARG A 57 19.25 1.56 -5.20
CA ARG A 57 19.52 0.89 -3.93
C ARG A 57 18.26 0.28 -3.33
N PHE A 58 17.16 1.03 -3.37
CA PHE A 58 15.86 0.58 -2.88
C PHE A 58 15.40 -0.67 -3.64
N ALA A 59 15.39 -0.62 -4.97
CA ALA A 59 15.00 -1.78 -5.77
C ALA A 59 15.92 -3.00 -5.56
N ALA A 60 17.23 -2.80 -5.43
CA ALA A 60 18.18 -3.87 -5.16
C ALA A 60 17.98 -4.50 -3.76
N ALA A 61 17.56 -3.71 -2.78
CA ALA A 61 17.39 -4.15 -1.40
C ALA A 61 16.02 -4.78 -1.12
N THR A 62 14.94 -4.24 -1.70
CA THR A 62 13.56 -4.68 -1.42
C THR A 62 12.97 -5.57 -2.51
N GLY A 63 13.56 -5.58 -3.71
CA GLY A 63 13.06 -6.29 -4.89
C GLY A 63 11.95 -5.55 -5.66
N HIS A 64 11.59 -4.33 -5.27
CA HIS A 64 10.56 -3.52 -5.93
C HIS A 64 10.90 -2.03 -5.89
N SER A 65 10.29 -1.22 -6.76
CA SER A 65 10.62 0.21 -6.78
C SER A 65 10.10 0.94 -5.53
N LEU A 66 10.65 2.14 -5.29
CA LEU A 66 10.16 3.07 -4.26
C LEU A 66 8.67 3.42 -4.47
N ARG A 67 8.26 3.56 -5.73
CA ARG A 67 6.87 3.85 -6.11
C ARG A 67 5.96 2.67 -5.81
N ASP A 68 6.40 1.45 -6.11
CA ASP A 68 5.61 0.25 -5.83
C ASP A 68 5.44 0.08 -4.31
N HIS A 69 6.48 0.36 -3.53
CA HIS A 69 6.43 0.29 -2.07
C HIS A 69 5.36 1.21 -1.47
N ILE A 70 5.33 2.48 -1.89
CA ILE A 70 4.29 3.40 -1.40
C ILE A 70 2.90 3.02 -1.89
N GLN A 71 2.76 2.51 -3.12
CA GLN A 71 1.49 1.99 -3.62
C GLN A 71 1.01 0.79 -2.81
N ASN A 72 1.90 -0.15 -2.47
CA ASN A 72 1.62 -1.29 -1.59
C ASN A 72 1.13 -0.81 -0.21
N LEU A 73 1.83 0.14 0.42
CA LEU A 73 1.43 0.70 1.72
C LEU A 73 0.03 1.34 1.66
N ARG A 74 -0.25 2.11 0.62
CA ARG A 74 -1.54 2.78 0.42
C ARG A 74 -2.68 1.80 0.19
N VAL A 75 -2.47 0.80 -0.67
CA VAL A 75 -3.50 -0.21 -0.94
C VAL A 75 -3.75 -1.09 0.28
N GLU A 76 -2.72 -1.46 1.04
CA GLU A 76 -2.89 -2.18 2.31
C GLU A 76 -3.68 -1.36 3.35
N ALA A 77 -3.41 -0.06 3.44
CA ALA A 77 -4.20 0.82 4.29
C ALA A 77 -5.65 0.90 3.82
N ALA A 78 -5.89 1.00 2.51
CA ALA A 78 -7.23 1.04 1.95
C ALA A 78 -7.99 -0.27 2.20
N LYS A 79 -7.36 -1.44 2.02
CA LYS A 79 -7.95 -2.76 2.36
C LYS A 79 -8.46 -2.78 3.79
N ARG A 80 -7.63 -2.36 4.75
CA ARG A 80 -8.01 -2.26 6.16
C ARG A 80 -9.20 -1.32 6.40
N MET A 81 -9.24 -0.15 5.75
CA MET A 81 -10.37 0.77 5.88
C MET A 81 -11.65 0.16 5.30
N LEU A 82 -11.58 -0.46 4.12
CA LEU A 82 -12.72 -1.13 3.48
C LEU A 82 -13.27 -2.28 4.33
N GLU A 83 -12.42 -3.01 5.04
CA GLU A 83 -12.81 -4.11 5.92
C GLU A 83 -13.41 -3.65 7.26
N THR A 84 -13.12 -2.42 7.69
CA THR A 84 -13.42 -1.96 9.05
C THR A 84 -14.42 -0.81 9.13
N SER A 85 -14.70 -0.12 8.02
CA SER A 85 -15.63 1.01 8.00
C SER A 85 -16.53 1.05 6.75
N GLU A 86 -17.61 1.84 6.85
CA GLU A 86 -18.52 2.20 5.76
C GLU A 86 -18.07 3.47 5.01
N THR A 87 -16.85 3.95 5.26
CA THR A 87 -16.34 5.20 4.66
C THR A 87 -16.40 5.15 3.13
N PRO A 88 -16.95 6.15 2.43
CA PRO A 88 -16.99 6.16 0.97
C PRO A 88 -15.63 5.90 0.31
N VAL A 89 -15.62 5.21 -0.84
CA VAL A 89 -14.38 4.85 -1.55
C VAL A 89 -13.55 6.09 -1.90
N ASP A 90 -14.22 7.20 -2.19
CA ASP A 90 -13.62 8.47 -2.58
C ASP A 90 -12.88 9.10 -1.38
N ASP A 91 -13.49 9.05 -0.19
CA ASP A 91 -12.86 9.48 1.06
C ASP A 91 -11.71 8.57 1.47
N ILE A 92 -11.82 7.25 1.26
CA ILE A 92 -10.71 6.30 1.48
C ILE A 92 -9.56 6.62 0.55
N SER A 93 -9.82 6.91 -0.73
CA SER A 93 -8.81 7.31 -1.72
C SER A 93 -8.02 8.52 -1.24
N ALA A 94 -8.72 9.58 -0.80
CA ALA A 94 -8.11 10.77 -0.25
C ALA A 94 -7.31 10.46 1.03
N ALA A 95 -7.88 9.68 1.96
CA ALA A 95 -7.26 9.33 3.23
C ALA A 95 -5.97 8.51 3.08
N VAL A 96 -5.84 7.72 2.01
CA VAL A 96 -4.60 6.98 1.70
C VAL A 96 -3.66 7.77 0.78
N GLY A 97 -3.97 9.02 0.42
CA GLY A 97 -3.05 9.92 -0.27
C GLY A 97 -3.17 9.96 -1.80
N TYR A 98 -4.34 9.65 -2.36
CA TYR A 98 -4.64 9.82 -3.78
C TYR A 98 -5.66 10.93 -4.01
N GLU A 99 -5.28 11.92 -4.81
CA GLU A 99 -6.16 13.00 -5.29
C GLU A 99 -7.07 12.52 -6.43
N ASP A 100 -6.55 11.65 -7.31
CA ASP A 100 -7.31 11.04 -8.39
C ASP A 100 -7.91 9.69 -7.96
N VAL A 101 -9.21 9.71 -7.64
CA VAL A 101 -10.00 8.53 -7.27
C VAL A 101 -10.06 7.49 -8.40
N SER A 102 -10.11 7.92 -9.67
CA SER A 102 -10.17 7.02 -10.81
C SER A 102 -8.84 6.29 -11.00
N PHE A 103 -7.72 6.96 -10.76
CA PHE A 103 -6.42 6.31 -10.67
C PHE A 103 -6.37 5.30 -9.53
N PHE A 104 -6.81 5.68 -8.32
CA PHE A 104 -6.84 4.78 -7.17
C PHE A 104 -7.65 3.51 -7.44
N ARG A 105 -8.88 3.63 -7.97
CA ARG A 105 -9.73 2.47 -8.28
C ARG A 105 -9.06 1.50 -9.26
N ARG A 106 -8.40 2.02 -10.30
CA ARG A 106 -7.65 1.20 -11.27
C ARG A 106 -6.45 0.51 -10.64
N LEU A 107 -5.69 1.24 -9.82
CA LEU A 107 -4.54 0.68 -9.10
C LEU A 107 -4.97 -0.41 -8.12
N PHE A 108 -5.99 -0.15 -7.31
CA PHE A 108 -6.54 -1.10 -6.35
C PHE A 108 -6.97 -2.39 -7.04
N ARG A 109 -7.73 -2.30 -8.15
CA ARG A 109 -8.14 -3.46 -8.93
C ARG A 109 -6.97 -4.23 -9.52
N ARG A 110 -5.96 -3.52 -10.05
CA ARG A 110 -4.75 -4.17 -10.57
C ARG A 110 -4.02 -4.98 -9.49
N MET A 111 -3.95 -4.46 -8.27
CA MET A 111 -3.17 -5.07 -7.19
C MET A 111 -3.93 -6.15 -6.42
N THR A 112 -5.26 -6.06 -6.33
CA THR A 112 -6.09 -6.97 -5.53
C THR A 112 -6.95 -7.92 -6.36
N GLY A 113 -7.13 -7.64 -7.65
CA GLY A 113 -8.07 -8.32 -8.55
C GLY A 113 -9.51 -7.77 -8.50
N LEU A 114 -9.85 -6.97 -7.47
CA LEU A 114 -11.23 -6.53 -7.20
C LEU A 114 -11.36 -5.02 -7.22
N THR A 115 -12.55 -4.50 -7.54
CA THR A 115 -12.82 -3.08 -7.28
C THR A 115 -12.88 -2.85 -5.76
N PRO A 116 -12.63 -1.62 -5.25
CA PRO A 116 -12.78 -1.33 -3.82
C PRO A 116 -14.16 -1.72 -3.27
N SER A 117 -15.23 -1.49 -4.02
CA SER A 117 -16.60 -1.84 -3.63
C SER A 117 -16.82 -3.35 -3.57
N ASP A 118 -16.34 -4.09 -4.58
CA ASP A 118 -16.42 -5.57 -4.57
C ASP A 118 -15.59 -6.16 -3.43
N TYR A 119 -14.41 -5.60 -3.18
CA TYR A 119 -13.54 -5.99 -2.07
C TYR A 119 -14.26 -5.79 -0.72
N ARG A 120 -14.85 -4.62 -0.47
CA ARG A 120 -15.64 -4.36 0.74
C ARG A 120 -16.76 -5.40 0.91
N ARG A 121 -17.59 -5.60 -0.11
CA ARG A 121 -18.72 -6.54 -0.06
C ARG A 121 -18.27 -7.95 0.32
N MET A 122 -17.10 -8.37 -0.14
CA MET A 122 -16.58 -9.70 0.13
C MET A 122 -15.92 -9.83 1.51
N PHE A 123 -15.14 -8.83 1.94
CA PHE A 123 -14.27 -8.95 3.12
C PHE A 123 -14.80 -8.30 4.39
N GLN A 124 -15.63 -7.27 4.29
CA GLN A 124 -16.14 -6.57 5.47
C GLN A 124 -17.00 -7.48 6.38
N PRO A 125 -17.90 -8.35 5.87
CA PRO A 125 -18.63 -9.28 6.72
C PRO A 125 -17.71 -10.25 7.46
N ILE A 126 -16.67 -10.77 6.78
CA ILE A 126 -15.68 -11.68 7.35
C ILE A 126 -14.91 -10.99 8.48
N ALA A 127 -14.38 -9.79 8.23
CA ALA A 127 -13.66 -9.01 9.22
C ALA A 127 -14.53 -8.66 10.44
N SER A 128 -15.83 -8.44 10.24
CA SER A 128 -16.77 -8.20 11.34
C SER A 128 -17.01 -9.45 12.19
N ALA A 129 -17.10 -10.63 11.56
CA ALA A 129 -17.33 -11.90 12.25
C ALA A 129 -16.13 -12.31 13.09
N VAL A 130 -14.92 -12.18 12.54
CA VAL A 130 -13.66 -12.46 13.26
C VAL A 130 -13.52 -11.56 14.50
N ARG A 131 -13.87 -10.26 14.39
CA ARG A 131 -13.84 -9.34 15.53
C ARG A 131 -14.84 -9.71 16.63
N ARG A 132 -16.03 -10.22 16.28
CA ARG A 132 -17.01 -10.69 17.27
C ARG A 132 -16.58 -11.97 17.98
N ALA A 133 -15.87 -12.87 17.29
CA ALA A 133 -15.39 -14.13 17.86
C ALA A 133 -14.13 -13.98 18.73
N ALA A 134 -13.44 -12.83 18.67
CA ALA A 134 -12.25 -12.53 19.46
C ALA A 134 -12.56 -11.84 20.80
N ILE A 135 -13.84 -11.75 21.17
CA ILE A 135 -14.37 -11.22 22.44
C ILE A 135 -14.98 -12.39 23.20
#